data_AF-A0A419FL26-F1
#
_entry.id   AF-A0A419FL26-F1
#
_cell.length_a   1.000
_cell.length_b   1.000
_cell.length_c   1.000
_cell.angle_alpha   90.00
_cell.angle_beta   90.00
_cell.angle_gamma   90.00
#
_symmetry.space_group_name_H-M   'P 1'
#
loop_
_entity.id
_entity.type
_entity.pdbx_description
1 polymer ?
#
loop_
_entity_poly.entity_id
_entity_poly.type
_entity_poly.pdbx_seq_one_letter_code
_entity_poly.pdbx_strand_id
1 'polypeptide(L)'
;MSEGLLELTQDDFSAGEVRDVAPHLIDPRGLARIHNGILDDDGSVARRGGGVEKTASAFGTNGRLIWDGYLIPGRRTFVANTNDFGVLDSDDETMVNLGGAGLTYPKPAVEFEGLLFIGGGTIYGGSRKAADYTGTNNVSVTQDDATVTKASGGFTANVDAGMLMQIDGAGRYYVVDTVTSDTELELSEPYEGSTDATATAVFSRLGTTAAAPYVTSDNYAVCQNRLVAISGKTVKFSDVLNPHSFPVDNDYEFPEGVDPLGFGPLGETLFVFTTGGAWAISGLALELVDPEGNPQTRQDLFDRNLILWGQTGIADFRGSLVVPAQDAVYLVSQNAAPQPVLHQIKTAYRDYVSAGYRPGQAAIFNEHYLLPILNTDATPGVADVLIGRFDRPIEYRGMTSMPWAHAVEAGAKSVALAVRTSNTNPRLLAAADDGNVIDATTYFDPAADYKVEADGTEHKLEIITRDFVVADGVFARIRKVQVLYELIAAEGDSPVLYGWYSSGAESTGQAQWDQAQWDVAQWAVEDETAWTSMSGPDGTGAPPDKGINPYTFFVNRRLRQIRFRFRSSGPAAKLIIRRLRLHVAPTGQRRK
;
A
#
# COMPACT_ATOMS: atom_id res chain seq x y z
N MET A 1 47.44 -7.03 11.47
CA MET A 1 48.34 -7.48 10.38
C MET A 1 47.51 -8.18 9.31
N SER A 2 47.21 -7.47 8.23
CA SER A 2 46.32 -7.86 7.13
C SER A 2 47.06 -8.02 5.79
N GLU A 3 48.37 -8.24 5.81
CA GLU A 3 49.16 -8.32 4.59
C GLU A 3 48.91 -9.68 3.89
N GLY A 4 48.15 -9.64 2.79
CA GLY A 4 48.02 -10.74 1.83
C GLY A 4 46.61 -11.25 1.52
N LEU A 5 45.55 -10.65 2.08
CA LEU A 5 44.16 -10.99 1.71
C LEU A 5 43.61 -9.97 0.71
N LEU A 6 42.93 -10.46 -0.33
CA LEU A 6 42.09 -9.64 -1.21
C LEU A 6 40.83 -9.26 -0.44
N GLU A 7 40.45 -7.99 -0.51
CA GLU A 7 39.22 -7.47 0.10
C GLU A 7 38.18 -7.20 -0.99
N LEU A 8 36.98 -7.78 -0.84
CA LEU A 8 35.80 -7.43 -1.62
C LEU A 8 34.82 -6.71 -0.70
N THR A 9 34.24 -5.61 -1.16
CA THR A 9 33.48 -4.70 -0.31
C THR A 9 32.11 -4.40 -0.93
N GLN A 10 31.08 -4.36 -0.09
CA GLN A 10 29.75 -3.84 -0.41
C GLN A 10 29.40 -2.79 0.64
N ASP A 11 29.45 -1.52 0.21
CA ASP A 11 29.29 -0.33 1.07
C ASP A 11 27.96 0.40 0.85
N ASP A 12 27.16 -0.12 -0.09
CA ASP A 12 25.95 0.50 -0.58
C ASP A 12 24.93 -0.60 -0.86
N PHE A 13 23.70 -0.40 -0.41
CA PHE A 13 22.55 -1.27 -0.67
C PHE A 13 21.41 -0.52 -1.38
N SER A 14 21.70 0.67 -1.93
CA SER A 14 20.69 1.56 -2.52
C SER A 14 19.96 0.97 -3.72
N ALA A 15 20.46 -0.10 -4.32
CA ALA A 15 19.74 -0.78 -5.40
C ALA A 15 18.62 -1.68 -4.87
N GLY A 16 18.52 -1.89 -3.56
CA GLY A 16 17.46 -2.71 -2.96
C GLY A 16 17.52 -4.17 -3.38
N GLU A 17 16.37 -4.81 -3.37
CA GLU A 17 16.19 -6.20 -3.77
C GLU A 17 16.21 -6.37 -5.29
N VAL A 18 16.98 -7.35 -5.76
CA VAL A 18 17.10 -7.73 -7.17
C VAL A 18 16.99 -9.23 -7.31
N ARG A 19 15.96 -9.68 -8.04
CA ARG A 19 15.76 -11.08 -8.41
C ARG A 19 16.38 -11.34 -9.77
N ASP A 20 17.41 -12.17 -9.78
CA ASP A 20 18.09 -12.60 -11.00
C ASP A 20 18.29 -14.12 -10.99
N VAL A 21 18.16 -14.75 -12.16
CA VAL A 21 18.44 -16.19 -12.34
C VAL A 21 19.92 -16.49 -12.09
N ALA A 22 20.78 -15.50 -12.30
CA ALA A 22 22.20 -15.57 -12.01
C ALA A 22 22.55 -14.55 -10.90
N PRO A 23 22.46 -14.92 -9.60
CA PRO A 23 22.62 -13.97 -8.49
C PRO A 23 24.01 -13.34 -8.37
N HIS A 24 25.00 -13.79 -9.14
CA HIS A 24 26.31 -13.14 -9.24
C HIS A 24 26.33 -11.93 -10.19
N LEU A 25 25.28 -11.76 -11.01
CA LEU A 25 25.09 -10.63 -11.94
C LEU A 25 24.25 -9.50 -11.33
N ILE A 26 23.70 -9.69 -10.13
CA ILE A 26 23.04 -8.63 -9.37
C ILE A 26 24.01 -7.46 -9.18
N ASP A 27 23.51 -6.22 -9.36
CA ASP A 27 24.27 -4.99 -9.16
C ASP A 27 25.06 -5.05 -7.83
N PRO A 28 26.34 -4.61 -7.79
CA PRO A 28 27.12 -4.60 -6.56
C PRO A 28 26.47 -3.87 -5.38
N ARG A 29 25.55 -2.94 -5.65
CA ARG A 29 24.73 -2.19 -4.67
C ARG A 29 23.42 -2.88 -4.32
N GLY A 30 23.13 -4.05 -4.88
CA GLY A 30 21.88 -4.79 -4.70
C GLY A 30 22.01 -5.95 -3.73
N LEU A 31 20.86 -6.42 -3.26
CA LEU A 31 20.70 -7.62 -2.45
C LEU A 31 19.78 -8.59 -3.17
N ALA A 32 19.94 -9.89 -2.94
CA ALA A 32 19.04 -10.89 -3.50
C ALA A 32 17.67 -10.87 -2.79
N ARG A 33 17.65 -10.50 -1.50
CA ARG A 33 16.45 -10.44 -0.67
C ARG A 33 16.59 -9.43 0.47
N ILE A 34 15.52 -8.68 0.75
CA ILE A 34 15.38 -7.78 1.91
C ILE A 34 14.01 -7.99 2.54
N HIS A 35 13.95 -8.67 3.69
CA HIS A 35 12.70 -8.88 4.45
C HIS A 35 12.68 -8.04 5.73
N ASN A 36 11.55 -7.37 5.97
CA ASN A 36 11.32 -6.44 7.09
C ASN A 36 12.40 -5.34 7.19
N GLY A 37 12.92 -4.94 6.03
CA GLY A 37 13.91 -3.87 5.89
C GLY A 37 13.34 -2.69 5.11
N ILE A 38 13.78 -1.50 5.46
CA ILE A 38 13.54 -0.24 4.72
C ILE A 38 14.90 0.33 4.33
N LEU A 39 14.97 0.92 3.15
CA LEU A 39 16.20 1.52 2.62
C LEU A 39 16.33 2.95 3.12
N ASP A 40 17.38 3.21 3.88
CA ASP A 40 17.64 4.49 4.51
C ASP A 40 18.34 5.48 3.56
N ASP A 41 18.38 6.76 3.92
CA ASP A 41 18.93 7.86 3.12
C ASP A 41 20.42 7.74 2.77
N ASP A 42 21.16 6.83 3.37
CA ASP A 42 22.55 6.55 3.00
C ASP A 42 22.68 5.28 2.16
N GLY A 43 21.57 4.65 1.76
CA GLY A 43 21.54 3.37 1.07
C GLY A 43 21.70 2.17 1.98
N SER A 44 21.76 2.35 3.31
CA SER A 44 21.78 1.25 4.27
C SER A 44 20.43 0.55 4.37
N VAL A 45 20.43 -0.70 4.82
CA VAL A 45 19.19 -1.43 5.15
C VAL A 45 18.92 -1.31 6.63
N ALA A 46 17.84 -0.63 7.00
CA ALA A 46 17.35 -0.53 8.37
C ALA A 46 16.22 -1.54 8.60
N ARG A 47 16.22 -2.22 9.75
CA ARG A 47 15.03 -2.92 10.25
C ARG A 47 13.96 -1.87 10.51
N ARG A 48 12.78 -2.05 9.90
CA ARG A 48 11.63 -1.18 10.19
C ARG A 48 11.18 -1.30 11.65
N GLY A 49 10.55 -0.26 12.20
CA GLY A 49 9.79 -0.39 13.44
C GLY A 49 8.55 -1.26 13.25
N GLY A 50 7.97 -1.75 14.34
CA GLY A 50 6.67 -2.41 14.35
C GLY A 50 5.53 -1.40 14.47
N GLY A 51 4.33 -1.78 14.04
CA GLY A 51 3.15 -0.94 14.12
C GLY A 51 2.66 -0.79 15.56
N VAL A 52 1.94 0.29 15.85
CA VAL A 52 1.32 0.51 17.17
C VAL A 52 -0.20 0.49 17.05
N GLU A 53 -0.88 -0.20 17.97
CA GLU A 53 -2.35 -0.15 18.03
C GLU A 53 -2.81 1.29 18.21
N LYS A 54 -3.65 1.74 17.28
CA LYS A 54 -4.34 3.02 17.39
C LYS A 54 -5.69 2.86 18.10
N THR A 55 -6.33 1.71 17.92
CA THR A 55 -7.61 1.37 18.52
C THR A 55 -7.42 0.58 19.80
N ALA A 56 -8.21 0.89 20.83
CA ALA A 56 -8.22 0.11 22.09
C ALA A 56 -8.76 -1.32 21.94
N SER A 57 -9.48 -1.60 20.84
CA SER A 57 -10.04 -2.91 20.53
C SER A 57 -10.24 -3.10 19.04
N ALA A 58 -10.04 -4.32 18.56
CA ALA A 58 -10.23 -4.69 17.16
C ALA A 58 -11.67 -4.46 16.66
N PHE A 59 -11.79 -3.91 15.45
CA PHE A 59 -13.04 -3.76 14.73
C PHE A 59 -13.36 -5.03 13.92
N GLY A 60 -13.78 -6.09 14.64
CA GLY A 60 -14.02 -7.40 14.04
C GLY A 60 -12.73 -8.05 13.56
N THR A 61 -12.74 -8.72 12.41
CA THR A 61 -11.55 -9.28 11.75
C THR A 61 -11.59 -9.01 10.26
N ASN A 62 -10.44 -9.14 9.61
CA ASN A 62 -10.21 -8.94 8.19
C ASN A 62 -10.52 -7.51 7.74
N GLY A 63 -9.65 -6.56 8.10
CA GLY A 63 -9.71 -5.20 7.55
C GLY A 63 -9.80 -5.20 6.02
N ARG A 64 -10.52 -4.24 5.45
CA ARG A 64 -10.75 -4.11 4.00
C ARG A 64 -10.46 -2.73 3.48
N LEU A 65 -10.71 -1.72 4.30
CA LEU A 65 -10.60 -0.34 3.90
C LEU A 65 -10.22 0.49 5.11
N ILE A 66 -9.37 1.47 4.87
CA ILE A 66 -9.19 2.60 5.78
C ILE A 66 -9.20 3.89 4.97
N TRP A 67 -9.94 4.87 5.45
CA TRP A 67 -10.00 6.19 4.87
C TRP A 67 -9.86 7.20 6.01
N ASP A 68 -9.02 8.21 5.81
CA ASP A 68 -8.85 9.32 6.76
C ASP A 68 -8.95 10.62 5.98
N GLY A 69 -9.88 11.47 6.38
CA GLY A 69 -10.13 12.73 5.69
C GLY A 69 -11.18 13.58 6.40
N TYR A 70 -11.60 14.65 5.74
CA TYR A 70 -12.60 15.58 6.25
C TYR A 70 -13.93 15.34 5.55
N LEU A 71 -14.99 15.22 6.34
CA LEU A 71 -16.37 15.33 5.90
C LEU A 71 -16.98 16.57 6.55
N ILE A 72 -18.23 16.87 6.24
CA ILE A 72 -18.94 18.05 6.77
C ILE A 72 -18.87 18.14 8.30
N PRO A 73 -19.10 17.06 9.07
CA PRO A 73 -18.99 17.08 10.53
C PRO A 73 -17.55 17.13 11.07
N GLY A 74 -16.56 17.35 10.20
CA GLY A 74 -15.13 17.36 10.49
C GLY A 74 -14.43 16.05 10.13
N ARG A 75 -13.23 15.89 10.69
CA ARG A 75 -12.33 14.78 10.38
C ARG A 75 -12.91 13.43 10.82
N ARG A 76 -12.75 12.40 9.98
CA ARG A 76 -13.15 11.02 10.25
C ARG A 76 -12.07 10.05 9.82
N THR A 77 -11.89 9.00 10.61
CA THR A 77 -11.15 7.79 10.22
C THR A 77 -12.18 6.68 10.08
N PHE A 78 -12.54 6.40 8.83
CA PHE A 78 -13.52 5.41 8.44
C PHE A 78 -12.82 4.09 8.09
N VAL A 79 -13.40 2.98 8.51
CA VAL A 79 -12.86 1.64 8.26
C VAL A 79 -13.97 0.68 7.85
N ALA A 80 -13.58 -0.39 7.18
CA ALA A 80 -14.49 -1.49 6.87
C ALA A 80 -13.79 -2.83 7.11
N ASN A 81 -14.59 -3.83 7.50
CA ASN A 81 -14.17 -5.23 7.51
C ASN A 81 -15.11 -6.05 6.59
N THR A 82 -15.05 -7.38 6.66
CA THR A 82 -15.91 -8.25 5.83
C THR A 82 -17.41 -8.05 6.05
N ASN A 83 -17.84 -7.67 7.25
CA ASN A 83 -19.25 -7.70 7.67
C ASN A 83 -19.82 -6.32 7.99
N ASP A 84 -19.00 -5.36 8.44
CA ASP A 84 -19.44 -4.09 9.00
C ASP A 84 -18.56 -2.92 8.54
N PHE A 85 -19.13 -1.72 8.65
CA PHE A 85 -18.43 -0.45 8.55
C PHE A 85 -18.29 0.19 9.94
N GLY A 86 -17.20 0.92 10.14
CA GLY A 86 -16.89 1.54 11.41
C GLY A 86 -16.22 2.90 11.25
N VAL A 87 -16.23 3.68 12.33
CA VAL A 87 -15.55 4.97 12.39
C VAL A 87 -14.93 5.17 13.76
N LEU A 88 -13.78 5.86 13.83
CA LEU A 88 -13.24 6.31 15.11
C LEU A 88 -14.10 7.43 15.71
N ASP A 89 -14.37 7.32 17.01
CA ASP A 89 -15.06 8.34 17.77
C ASP A 89 -14.20 9.62 17.92
N SER A 90 -14.71 10.59 18.65
CA SER A 90 -14.07 11.89 18.92
C SER A 90 -12.75 11.78 19.69
N ASP A 91 -12.51 10.68 20.40
CA ASP A 91 -11.25 10.38 21.07
C ASP A 91 -10.16 9.85 20.10
N ASP A 92 -10.51 9.56 18.85
CA ASP A 92 -9.61 9.03 17.81
C ASP A 92 -8.98 7.68 18.20
N GLU A 93 -9.66 6.89 19.05
CA GLU A 93 -9.23 5.59 19.56
C GLU A 93 -10.39 4.57 19.64
N THR A 94 -11.57 5.01 20.08
CA THR A 94 -12.73 4.12 20.23
C THR A 94 -13.41 3.87 18.89
N MET A 95 -13.66 2.59 18.59
CA MET A 95 -14.40 2.19 17.39
C MET A 95 -15.91 2.27 17.61
N VAL A 96 -16.60 3.05 16.76
CA VAL A 96 -18.05 3.03 16.62
C VAL A 96 -18.43 2.10 15.47
N ASN A 97 -19.23 1.07 15.74
CA ASN A 97 -19.78 0.20 14.71
C ASN A 97 -21.00 0.85 14.05
N LEU A 98 -20.91 1.12 12.75
CA LEU A 98 -21.98 1.68 11.93
C LEU A 98 -22.88 0.59 11.31
N GLY A 99 -22.53 -0.69 11.46
CA GLY A 99 -23.20 -1.84 10.87
C GLY A 99 -23.02 -1.91 9.35
N GLY A 100 -24.02 -2.43 8.64
CA GLY A 100 -24.01 -2.57 7.19
C GLY A 100 -23.68 -4.00 6.74
N ALA A 101 -23.18 -4.14 5.52
CA ALA A 101 -22.81 -5.43 4.93
C ALA A 101 -21.27 -5.61 4.79
N GLY A 102 -20.47 -4.62 5.20
CA GLY A 102 -19.02 -4.62 5.05
C GLY A 102 -18.58 -4.70 3.58
N LEU A 103 -17.38 -5.24 3.35
CA LEU A 103 -16.77 -5.37 2.04
C LEU A 103 -16.19 -6.78 1.81
N THR A 104 -16.53 -7.40 0.68
CA THR A 104 -15.98 -8.71 0.31
C THR A 104 -14.47 -8.67 0.05
N TYR A 105 -13.99 -7.58 -0.54
CA TYR A 105 -12.59 -7.32 -0.85
C TYR A 105 -12.28 -5.84 -0.59
N PRO A 106 -11.00 -5.43 -0.49
CA PRO A 106 -10.67 -4.01 -0.47
C PRO A 106 -11.27 -3.26 -1.64
N LYS A 107 -11.78 -2.06 -1.37
CA LYS A 107 -12.39 -1.17 -2.35
C LYS A 107 -11.83 0.24 -2.20
N PRO A 108 -11.77 1.03 -3.27
CA PRO A 108 -11.46 2.45 -3.16
C PRO A 108 -12.62 3.18 -2.48
N ALA A 109 -12.31 4.29 -1.80
CA ALA A 109 -13.29 5.26 -1.37
C ALA A 109 -12.84 6.66 -1.78
N VAL A 110 -13.80 7.50 -2.15
CA VAL A 110 -13.55 8.89 -2.55
C VAL A 110 -14.57 9.81 -1.91
N GLU A 111 -14.11 10.95 -1.41
CA GLU A 111 -14.97 11.99 -0.88
C GLU A 111 -15.32 12.98 -1.99
N PHE A 112 -16.59 13.41 -2.03
CA PHE A 112 -17.07 14.44 -2.93
C PHE A 112 -18.28 15.15 -2.33
N GLU A 113 -18.21 16.48 -2.27
CA GLU A 113 -19.28 17.34 -1.69
C GLU A 113 -19.77 16.85 -0.32
N GLY A 114 -18.85 16.43 0.55
CA GLY A 114 -19.18 16.01 1.91
C GLY A 114 -19.72 14.59 2.05
N LEU A 115 -19.77 13.83 0.97
CA LEU A 115 -20.17 12.42 0.93
C LEU A 115 -18.97 11.54 0.58
N LEU A 116 -18.76 10.49 1.37
CA LEU A 116 -17.80 9.44 1.07
C LEU A 116 -18.50 8.33 0.26
N PHE A 117 -18.09 8.18 -1.00
CA PHE A 117 -18.51 7.11 -1.90
C PHE A 117 -17.54 5.95 -1.80
N ILE A 118 -18.05 4.78 -1.40
CA ILE A 118 -17.26 3.58 -1.18
C ILE A 118 -17.61 2.55 -2.26
N GLY A 119 -16.58 1.98 -2.90
CA GLY A 119 -16.78 0.91 -3.88
C GLY A 119 -17.60 -0.25 -3.29
N GLY A 120 -18.49 -0.82 -4.10
CA GLY A 120 -19.52 -1.76 -3.62
C GLY A 120 -20.86 -1.07 -3.30
N GLY A 121 -20.90 0.26 -3.40
CA GLY A 121 -22.15 1.03 -3.45
C GLY A 121 -22.66 1.55 -2.11
N THR A 122 -21.76 1.80 -1.15
CA THR A 122 -22.10 2.40 0.15
C THR A 122 -21.74 3.89 0.15
N ILE A 123 -22.60 4.71 0.77
CA ILE A 123 -22.40 6.15 0.95
C ILE A 123 -22.31 6.46 2.44
N TYR A 124 -21.41 7.36 2.85
CA TYR A 124 -21.25 7.77 4.24
C TYR A 124 -21.09 9.30 4.37
N GLY A 125 -21.87 9.92 5.25
CA GLY A 125 -21.89 11.38 5.47
C GLY A 125 -21.10 11.87 6.68
N GLY A 126 -20.53 10.98 7.50
CA GLY A 126 -19.73 11.37 8.67
C GLY A 126 -20.38 11.13 10.05
N SER A 127 -21.54 10.48 10.11
CA SER A 127 -22.21 10.13 11.39
C SER A 127 -21.34 9.26 12.30
N ARG A 128 -21.47 9.44 13.61
CA ARG A 128 -20.91 8.57 14.66
C ARG A 128 -22.00 7.85 15.45
N LYS A 129 -23.24 7.81 14.98
CA LYS A 129 -24.29 7.01 15.62
C LYS A 129 -24.08 5.53 15.33
N ALA A 130 -24.39 4.69 16.32
CA ALA A 130 -24.36 3.24 16.21
C ALA A 130 -25.70 2.63 15.74
N ALA A 131 -26.73 3.44 15.51
CA ALA A 131 -28.02 3.02 14.95
C ALA A 131 -28.65 4.12 14.09
N ASP A 132 -29.49 3.72 13.13
CA ASP A 132 -30.31 4.63 12.33
C ASP A 132 -31.49 5.16 13.17
N TYR A 133 -32.08 6.29 12.78
CA TYR A 133 -33.25 6.82 13.49
C TYR A 133 -34.51 6.05 13.09
N THR A 134 -34.86 5.04 13.88
CA THR A 134 -36.05 4.20 13.66
C THR A 134 -37.36 4.92 13.99
N GLY A 135 -38.43 4.57 13.25
CA GLY A 135 -39.78 5.11 13.41
C GLY A 135 -40.21 6.01 12.25
N THR A 136 -41.46 6.48 12.29
CA THR A 136 -41.97 7.46 11.32
C THR A 136 -41.55 8.85 11.77
N ASN A 137 -40.69 9.52 10.99
CA ASN A 137 -40.22 10.87 11.29
C ASN A 137 -40.92 11.87 10.38
N ASN A 138 -42.05 12.42 10.84
CA ASN A 138 -42.71 13.50 10.10
C ASN A 138 -41.94 14.80 10.31
N VAL A 139 -41.45 15.36 9.20
CA VAL A 139 -40.69 16.60 9.16
C VAL A 139 -41.37 17.60 8.24
N SER A 140 -41.04 18.88 8.44
CA SER A 140 -41.36 19.97 7.52
C SER A 140 -40.09 20.37 6.79
N VAL A 141 -40.14 20.31 5.47
CA VAL A 141 -39.08 20.72 4.55
C VAL A 141 -39.59 21.84 3.65
N THR A 142 -38.72 22.79 3.32
CA THR A 142 -39.03 23.91 2.43
C THR A 142 -38.09 23.87 1.25
N GLN A 143 -38.63 24.01 0.04
CA GLN A 143 -37.83 24.10 -1.17
C GLN A 143 -36.82 25.25 -1.06
N ASP A 144 -35.58 24.99 -1.47
CA ASP A 144 -34.43 25.90 -1.45
C ASP A 144 -34.02 26.37 -0.03
N ASP A 145 -34.40 25.63 1.01
CA ASP A 145 -34.01 25.85 2.40
C ASP A 145 -33.30 24.62 2.97
N ALA A 146 -32.24 24.82 3.74
CA ALA A 146 -31.51 23.75 4.42
C ALA A 146 -32.15 23.38 5.78
N THR A 147 -33.09 24.18 6.27
CA THR A 147 -33.72 24.00 7.58
C THR A 147 -34.77 22.90 7.53
N VAL A 148 -34.63 21.90 8.41
CA VAL A 148 -35.63 20.85 8.60
C VAL A 148 -36.17 20.93 10.01
N THR A 149 -37.48 21.04 10.13
CA THR A 149 -38.16 21.10 11.43
C THR A 149 -39.07 19.90 11.64
N LYS A 150 -39.36 19.56 12.90
CA LYS A 150 -40.36 18.54 13.24
C LYS A 150 -41.25 19.02 14.38
N ALA A 151 -42.51 18.59 14.40
CA ALA A 151 -43.49 19.03 15.39
C ALA A 151 -43.27 18.44 16.79
N SER A 152 -42.58 17.31 16.90
CA SER A 152 -42.30 16.59 18.16
C SER A 152 -40.80 16.37 18.35
N GLY A 153 -40.31 16.26 19.59
CA GLY A 153 -38.88 16.10 19.87
C GLY A 153 -38.24 14.81 19.32
N GLY A 154 -36.93 14.67 19.46
CA GLY A 154 -36.17 13.44 19.18
C GLY A 154 -34.93 13.60 18.31
N PHE A 155 -34.65 14.78 17.73
CA PHE A 155 -33.44 14.95 16.92
C PHE A 155 -32.17 14.86 17.77
N THR A 156 -32.09 15.53 18.92
CA THR A 156 -30.86 15.57 19.73
C THR A 156 -30.43 14.20 20.26
N ALA A 157 -31.40 13.30 20.49
CA ALA A 157 -31.13 11.95 20.95
C ALA A 157 -30.73 10.99 19.81
N ASN A 158 -31.33 11.14 18.63
CA ASN A 158 -31.27 10.11 17.58
C ASN A 158 -30.45 10.51 16.36
N VAL A 159 -30.31 11.80 16.08
CA VAL A 159 -29.60 12.34 14.93
C VAL A 159 -28.31 13.00 15.38
N ASP A 160 -27.26 12.89 14.57
CA ASP A 160 -26.04 13.67 14.70
C ASP A 160 -25.60 14.25 13.35
N ALA A 161 -24.64 15.18 13.42
CA ALA A 161 -23.98 15.68 12.23
C ALA A 161 -23.35 14.53 11.44
N GLY A 162 -23.65 14.47 10.14
CA GLY A 162 -23.18 13.45 9.21
C GLY A 162 -24.12 12.28 9.00
N MET A 163 -25.27 12.24 9.69
CA MET A 163 -26.36 11.35 9.28
C MET A 163 -26.89 11.77 7.92
N LEU A 164 -27.32 10.78 7.14
CA LEU A 164 -27.94 10.97 5.84
C LEU A 164 -29.45 11.02 6.01
N MET A 165 -30.09 12.05 5.48
CA MET A 165 -31.53 12.20 5.42
C MET A 165 -32.03 11.88 4.00
N GLN A 166 -33.10 11.10 3.89
CA GLN A 166 -33.91 10.93 2.68
C GLN A 166 -35.36 11.21 2.98
N ILE A 167 -36.08 11.80 2.02
CA ILE A 167 -37.53 11.94 2.10
C ILE A 167 -38.19 10.73 1.45
N ASP A 168 -39.18 10.16 2.14
CA ASP A 168 -39.95 8.96 1.78
C ASP A 168 -39.08 7.71 1.48
N GLY A 169 -37.85 7.69 2.01
CA GLY A 169 -36.89 6.60 1.79
C GLY A 169 -36.45 6.44 0.33
N ALA A 170 -36.60 7.49 -0.48
CA ALA A 170 -36.24 7.48 -1.89
C ALA A 170 -35.52 8.78 -2.28
N GLY A 171 -34.79 8.75 -3.40
CA GLY A 171 -34.12 9.92 -3.96
C GLY A 171 -32.74 10.19 -3.33
N ARG A 172 -32.31 11.45 -3.41
CA ARG A 172 -30.97 11.85 -3.00
C ARG A 172 -30.80 11.85 -1.47
N TYR A 173 -29.59 11.57 -1.01
CA TYR A 173 -29.21 11.75 0.40
C TYR A 173 -28.81 13.20 0.65
N TYR A 174 -29.33 13.77 1.73
CA TYR A 174 -28.88 15.04 2.29
C TYR A 174 -28.04 14.78 3.53
N VAL A 175 -26.89 15.43 3.68
CA VAL A 175 -26.10 15.29 4.92
C VAL A 175 -26.63 16.27 5.97
N VAL A 176 -26.85 15.79 7.18
CA VAL A 176 -27.14 16.68 8.33
C VAL A 176 -25.85 17.40 8.71
N ASP A 177 -25.82 18.73 8.61
CA ASP A 177 -24.67 19.53 9.01
C ASP A 177 -24.66 19.71 10.54
N THR A 178 -25.78 20.20 11.08
CA THR A 178 -25.92 20.42 12.53
C THR A 178 -27.31 20.11 13.04
N VAL A 179 -27.40 19.71 14.31
CA VAL A 179 -28.66 19.54 15.03
C VAL A 179 -28.80 20.71 16.01
N THR A 180 -29.59 21.71 15.61
CA THR A 180 -29.75 22.98 16.34
C THR A 180 -30.57 22.83 17.61
N SER A 181 -31.60 21.99 17.58
CA SER A 181 -32.45 21.70 18.74
C SER A 181 -33.10 20.34 18.64
N ASP A 182 -33.92 19.96 19.62
CA ASP A 182 -34.62 18.66 19.59
C ASP A 182 -35.70 18.56 18.49
N THR A 183 -36.04 19.70 17.86
CA THR A 183 -37.07 19.82 16.82
C THR A 183 -36.56 20.47 15.53
N GLU A 184 -35.29 20.84 15.45
CA GLU A 184 -34.72 21.57 14.30
C GLU A 184 -33.29 21.11 14.01
N LEU A 185 -32.98 20.92 12.73
CA LEU A 185 -31.65 20.63 12.21
C LEU A 185 -31.40 21.41 10.91
N GLU A 186 -30.14 21.55 10.53
CA GLU A 186 -29.73 22.12 9.25
C GLU A 186 -29.03 21.04 8.41
N LEU A 187 -29.36 21.01 7.12
CA LEU A 187 -28.69 20.20 6.11
C LEU A 187 -27.46 20.93 5.57
N SER A 188 -26.52 20.17 5.01
CA SER A 188 -25.35 20.72 4.34
C SER A 188 -25.65 21.50 3.06
N GLU A 189 -26.80 21.21 2.46
CA GLU A 189 -27.26 21.77 1.20
C GLU A 189 -28.77 22.03 1.27
N PRO A 190 -29.30 23.03 0.52
CA PRO A 190 -30.72 23.31 0.47
C PRO A 190 -31.54 22.13 -0.05
N TYR A 191 -32.76 21.96 0.47
CA TYR A 191 -33.70 20.95 0.01
C TYR A 191 -34.25 21.28 -1.38
N GLU A 192 -33.99 20.44 -2.39
CA GLU A 192 -34.41 20.68 -3.79
C GLU A 192 -35.77 20.08 -4.13
N GLY A 193 -36.41 19.36 -3.21
CA GLY A 193 -37.75 18.81 -3.42
C GLY A 193 -38.86 19.86 -3.25
N SER A 194 -40.11 19.41 -3.36
CA SER A 194 -41.27 20.28 -3.12
C SER A 194 -41.46 20.53 -1.63
N THR A 195 -41.74 21.77 -1.23
CA THR A 195 -42.11 22.11 0.15
C THR A 195 -43.23 21.20 0.66
N ASP A 196 -43.01 20.54 1.78
CA ASP A 196 -43.98 19.65 2.44
C ASP A 196 -43.81 19.75 3.97
N ALA A 197 -44.91 20.11 4.65
CA ALA A 197 -44.94 20.25 6.10
C ALA A 197 -45.10 18.91 6.85
N THR A 198 -45.27 17.81 6.12
CA THR A 198 -45.59 16.47 6.65
C THR A 198 -44.80 15.35 5.98
N ALA A 199 -43.68 15.67 5.34
CA ALA A 199 -42.82 14.71 4.68
C ALA A 199 -42.32 13.64 5.66
N THR A 200 -42.20 12.39 5.21
CA THR A 200 -41.62 11.33 6.05
C THR A 200 -40.13 11.24 5.80
N ALA A 201 -39.30 11.60 6.77
CA ALA A 201 -37.85 11.48 6.67
C ALA A 201 -37.33 10.14 7.22
N VAL A 202 -36.33 9.59 6.53
CA VAL A 202 -35.49 8.49 7.00
C VAL A 202 -34.11 9.07 7.28
N PHE A 203 -33.59 8.86 8.49
CA PHE A 203 -32.22 9.22 8.86
C PHE A 203 -31.40 7.95 9.04
N SER A 204 -30.36 7.79 8.23
CA SER A 204 -29.47 6.64 8.27
C SER A 204 -28.01 7.07 8.45
N ARG A 205 -27.21 6.19 9.04
CA ARG A 205 -25.76 6.36 9.17
C ARG A 205 -25.04 6.11 7.86
N LEU A 206 -25.58 5.18 7.09
CA LEU A 206 -25.06 4.72 5.80
C LEU A 206 -26.17 4.80 4.76
N GLY A 207 -25.80 5.18 3.55
CA GLY A 207 -26.64 5.21 2.37
C GLY A 207 -26.21 4.17 1.36
N THR A 208 -26.97 4.02 0.28
CA THR A 208 -26.63 3.13 -0.82
C THR A 208 -26.74 3.83 -2.17
N THR A 209 -25.80 3.54 -3.06
CA THR A 209 -25.85 4.00 -4.45
C THR A 209 -26.82 3.20 -5.32
N ALA A 210 -27.47 2.17 -4.76
CA ALA A 210 -28.51 1.40 -5.46
C ALA A 210 -29.82 2.19 -5.59
N ALA A 211 -30.03 3.19 -4.73
CA ALA A 211 -31.11 4.13 -4.86
C ALA A 211 -30.80 5.17 -5.94
N ALA A 212 -31.79 5.50 -6.77
CA ALA A 212 -31.71 6.69 -7.63
C ALA A 212 -31.49 7.93 -6.73
N PRO A 213 -30.62 8.87 -7.10
CA PRO A 213 -30.09 9.12 -8.46
C PRO A 213 -28.68 8.56 -8.73
N TYR A 214 -28.12 7.74 -7.84
CA TYR A 214 -26.72 7.33 -7.92
C TYR A 214 -26.46 6.18 -8.89
N VAL A 215 -25.20 6.04 -9.30
CA VAL A 215 -24.71 4.90 -10.09
C VAL A 215 -23.99 3.93 -9.16
N THR A 216 -24.48 2.69 -9.11
CA THR A 216 -23.80 1.62 -8.35
C THR A 216 -22.54 1.17 -9.07
N SER A 217 -21.42 1.21 -8.35
CA SER A 217 -20.11 0.84 -8.88
C SER A 217 -19.20 0.24 -7.81
N ASP A 218 -18.27 -0.58 -8.27
CA ASP A 218 -17.17 -1.07 -7.47
C ASP A 218 -16.00 -0.07 -7.40
N ASN A 219 -15.99 0.91 -8.30
CA ASN A 219 -14.91 1.85 -8.49
C ASN A 219 -15.47 3.26 -8.62
N TYR A 220 -15.04 4.15 -7.74
CA TYR A 220 -15.34 5.57 -7.80
C TYR A 220 -14.04 6.37 -7.89
N ALA A 221 -14.14 7.56 -8.49
CA ALA A 221 -13.09 8.57 -8.47
C ALA A 221 -13.72 9.96 -8.57
N VAL A 222 -12.97 10.98 -8.21
CA VAL A 222 -13.34 12.39 -8.44
C VAL A 222 -12.31 13.00 -9.35
N CYS A 223 -12.76 13.65 -10.41
CA CYS A 223 -11.91 14.39 -11.33
C CYS A 223 -12.65 15.65 -11.78
N GLN A 224 -11.99 16.80 -11.69
CA GLN A 224 -12.55 18.10 -12.11
C GLN A 224 -13.96 18.36 -11.54
N ASN A 225 -14.12 18.14 -10.22
CA ASN A 225 -15.38 18.34 -9.51
C ASN A 225 -16.56 17.52 -10.06
N ARG A 226 -16.30 16.34 -10.59
CA ARG A 226 -17.33 15.35 -10.95
C ARG A 226 -17.02 14.03 -10.28
N LEU A 227 -18.07 13.36 -9.80
CA LEU A 227 -18.01 11.97 -9.39
C LEU A 227 -18.03 11.08 -10.63
N VAL A 228 -17.14 10.10 -10.66
CA VAL A 228 -16.98 9.17 -11.76
C VAL A 228 -17.27 7.76 -11.27
N ALA A 229 -18.06 7.01 -12.03
CA ALA A 229 -18.45 5.65 -11.70
C ALA A 229 -18.39 4.73 -12.93
N ILE A 230 -18.02 3.47 -12.72
CA ILE A 230 -18.15 2.42 -13.75
C ILE A 230 -19.55 1.82 -13.70
N SER A 231 -20.22 1.75 -14.84
CA SER A 231 -21.52 1.08 -15.01
C SER A 231 -21.48 0.14 -16.21
N GLY A 232 -21.15 -1.14 -15.96
CA GLY A 232 -20.97 -2.11 -17.04
C GLY A 232 -19.78 -1.72 -17.93
N LYS A 233 -20.06 -1.39 -19.20
CA LYS A 233 -19.03 -1.00 -20.19
C LYS A 233 -18.83 0.51 -20.31
N THR A 234 -19.62 1.30 -19.60
CA THR A 234 -19.54 2.75 -19.67
C THR A 234 -18.96 3.35 -18.40
N VAL A 235 -18.28 4.48 -18.58
CA VAL A 235 -17.87 5.36 -17.48
C VAL A 235 -18.82 6.54 -17.46
N LYS A 236 -19.51 6.70 -16.33
CA LYS A 236 -20.51 7.76 -16.13
C LYS A 236 -19.94 8.87 -15.26
N PHE A 237 -20.37 10.10 -15.55
CA PHE A 237 -19.97 11.29 -14.81
C PHE A 237 -21.19 11.95 -14.19
N SER A 238 -21.03 12.41 -12.95
CA SER A 238 -22.02 13.29 -12.35
C SER A 238 -21.95 14.68 -12.97
N ASP A 239 -22.94 15.52 -12.70
CA ASP A 239 -22.83 16.96 -12.91
C ASP A 239 -21.73 17.57 -12.05
N VAL A 240 -21.23 18.73 -12.49
CA VAL A 240 -20.16 19.46 -11.81
C VAL A 240 -20.66 19.92 -10.44
N LEU A 241 -19.88 19.65 -9.39
CA LEU A 241 -20.20 19.95 -7.99
C LEU A 241 -21.54 19.35 -7.51
N ASN A 242 -22.05 18.31 -8.20
CA ASN A 242 -23.31 17.68 -7.84
C ASN A 242 -23.21 16.15 -7.94
N PRO A 243 -22.93 15.44 -6.84
CA PRO A 243 -22.92 13.98 -6.81
C PRO A 243 -24.29 13.33 -7.05
N HIS A 244 -25.37 14.09 -6.98
CA HIS A 244 -26.75 13.61 -7.00
C HIS A 244 -27.37 13.62 -8.40
N SER A 245 -26.62 13.96 -9.44
CA SER A 245 -27.13 13.99 -10.80
C SER A 245 -26.15 13.31 -11.73
N PHE A 246 -26.60 12.24 -12.39
CA PHE A 246 -25.88 11.56 -13.47
C PHE A 246 -26.71 11.68 -14.75
N PRO A 247 -26.45 12.70 -15.59
CA PRO A 247 -27.16 12.86 -16.85
C PRO A 247 -26.97 11.65 -17.77
N VAL A 248 -28.00 11.36 -18.56
CA VAL A 248 -28.00 10.19 -19.47
C VAL A 248 -26.88 10.29 -20.50
N ASP A 249 -26.59 11.51 -20.98
CA ASP A 249 -25.61 11.76 -22.04
C ASP A 249 -24.19 12.01 -21.49
N ASN A 250 -23.98 11.99 -20.17
CA ASN A 250 -22.66 12.18 -19.55
C ASN A 250 -21.97 10.83 -19.32
N ASP A 251 -21.70 10.10 -20.40
CA ASP A 251 -20.94 8.86 -20.34
C ASP A 251 -19.99 8.64 -21.52
N TYR A 252 -19.00 7.79 -21.30
CA TYR A 252 -18.11 7.26 -22.33
C TYR A 252 -18.25 5.75 -22.39
N GLU A 253 -18.55 5.23 -23.58
CA GLU A 253 -18.55 3.81 -23.88
C GLU A 253 -17.22 3.38 -24.50
N PHE A 254 -16.67 2.24 -24.06
CA PHE A 254 -15.47 1.67 -24.63
C PHE A 254 -15.79 0.68 -25.77
N PRO A 255 -14.84 0.44 -26.71
CA PRO A 255 -15.02 -0.52 -27.79
C PRO A 255 -15.38 -1.92 -27.30
N GLU A 256 -16.01 -2.72 -28.18
CA GLU A 256 -16.40 -4.09 -27.85
C GLU A 256 -15.21 -4.93 -27.36
N GLY A 257 -15.39 -5.62 -26.23
CA GLY A 257 -14.37 -6.46 -25.59
C GLY A 257 -13.43 -5.72 -24.64
N VAL A 258 -13.58 -4.41 -24.48
CA VAL A 258 -12.84 -3.59 -23.53
C VAL A 258 -13.73 -3.25 -22.34
N ASP A 259 -13.39 -3.77 -21.16
CA ASP A 259 -14.13 -3.51 -19.93
C ASP A 259 -13.30 -2.61 -18.99
N PRO A 260 -13.90 -1.55 -18.41
CA PRO A 260 -13.22 -0.69 -17.45
C PRO A 260 -12.99 -1.41 -16.11
N LEU A 261 -11.77 -1.26 -15.59
CA LEU A 261 -11.27 -1.95 -14.39
C LEU A 261 -11.09 -0.99 -13.19
N GLY A 262 -10.83 0.29 -13.46
CA GLY A 262 -10.64 1.29 -12.42
C GLY A 262 -10.14 2.63 -12.94
N PHE A 263 -9.93 3.55 -12.02
CA PHE A 263 -9.60 4.95 -12.28
C PHE A 263 -8.33 5.40 -11.58
N GLY A 264 -7.63 6.35 -12.20
CA GLY A 264 -6.56 7.13 -11.59
C GLY A 264 -6.70 8.60 -12.02
N PRO A 265 -7.32 9.47 -11.21
CA PRO A 265 -7.37 10.88 -11.52
C PRO A 265 -5.99 11.50 -11.34
N LEU A 266 -5.53 12.31 -12.29
CA LEU A 266 -4.29 13.07 -12.18
C LEU A 266 -4.52 14.46 -12.77
N GLY A 267 -4.54 15.49 -11.93
CA GLY A 267 -4.80 16.88 -12.35
C GLY A 267 -6.15 17.01 -13.05
N GLU A 268 -6.14 17.38 -14.34
CA GLU A 268 -7.35 17.54 -15.16
C GLU A 268 -7.70 16.33 -16.02
N THR A 269 -6.89 15.28 -15.94
CA THR A 269 -7.04 14.07 -16.74
C THR A 269 -7.46 12.91 -15.85
N LEU A 270 -8.52 12.22 -16.24
CA LEU A 270 -8.89 10.94 -15.67
C LEU A 270 -8.25 9.83 -16.50
N PHE A 271 -7.37 9.04 -15.88
CA PHE A 271 -6.96 7.77 -16.48
C PHE A 271 -8.00 6.70 -16.17
N VAL A 272 -8.53 6.07 -17.22
CA VAL A 272 -9.40 4.91 -17.11
C VAL A 272 -8.61 3.68 -17.55
N PHE A 273 -8.40 2.77 -16.63
CA PHE A 273 -7.72 1.52 -16.92
C PHE A 273 -8.74 0.46 -17.31
N THR A 274 -8.45 -0.27 -18.39
CA THR A 274 -9.37 -1.24 -18.98
C THR A 274 -8.64 -2.55 -19.30
N THR A 275 -9.38 -3.60 -19.65
CA THR A 275 -8.81 -4.85 -20.18
C THR A 275 -8.05 -4.66 -21.51
N GLY A 276 -8.31 -3.55 -22.23
CA GLY A 276 -7.67 -3.20 -23.50
C GLY A 276 -6.56 -2.14 -23.40
N GLY A 277 -6.15 -1.79 -22.18
CA GLY A 277 -5.12 -0.77 -21.89
C GLY A 277 -5.64 0.41 -21.07
N ALA A 278 -4.82 1.46 -20.95
CA ALA A 278 -5.14 2.71 -20.28
C ALA A 278 -5.63 3.76 -21.30
N TRP A 279 -6.70 4.45 -20.95
CA TRP A 279 -7.28 5.56 -21.70
C TRP A 279 -7.20 6.84 -20.87
N ALA A 280 -7.00 7.98 -21.51
CA ALA A 280 -7.00 9.29 -20.88
C ALA A 280 -8.27 10.04 -21.30
N ILE A 281 -9.02 10.53 -20.32
CA ILE A 281 -10.17 11.39 -20.53
C ILE A 281 -9.82 12.78 -20.01
N SER A 282 -9.86 13.77 -20.88
CA SER A 282 -9.52 15.16 -20.59
C SER A 282 -10.70 16.09 -20.87
N GLY A 283 -10.67 17.29 -20.26
CA GLY A 283 -11.73 18.29 -20.42
C GLY A 283 -12.95 18.07 -19.53
N LEU A 284 -12.85 17.23 -18.49
CA LEU A 284 -13.98 16.89 -17.60
C LEU A 284 -14.56 18.07 -16.81
N ALA A 285 -13.85 19.20 -16.76
CA ALA A 285 -14.35 20.44 -16.16
C ALA A 285 -15.51 21.06 -16.95
N LEU A 286 -15.62 20.72 -18.24
CA LEU A 286 -16.62 21.27 -19.15
C LEU A 286 -17.81 20.30 -19.28
N GLU A 287 -18.89 20.77 -19.92
CA GLU A 287 -19.95 19.86 -20.38
C GLU A 287 -19.40 18.97 -21.50
N LEU A 288 -19.97 17.77 -21.67
CA LEU A 288 -19.49 16.84 -22.70
C LEU A 288 -19.59 17.46 -24.10
N VAL A 289 -20.66 18.21 -24.32
CA VAL A 289 -21.01 18.87 -25.58
C VAL A 289 -21.42 20.31 -25.29
N ASP A 290 -20.95 21.26 -26.10
CA ASP A 290 -21.36 22.65 -26.00
C ASP A 290 -22.78 22.89 -26.57
N PRO A 291 -23.39 24.08 -26.36
CA PRO A 291 -24.70 24.42 -26.91
C PRO A 291 -24.80 24.33 -28.44
N GLU A 292 -23.66 24.39 -29.15
CA GLU A 292 -23.54 24.25 -30.59
C GLU A 292 -23.35 22.80 -31.07
N GLY A 293 -23.24 21.83 -30.15
CA GLY A 293 -23.11 20.41 -30.46
C GLY A 293 -21.66 19.91 -30.61
N ASN A 294 -20.64 20.71 -30.25
CA ASN A 294 -19.24 20.30 -30.36
C ASN A 294 -18.79 19.56 -29.09
N PRO A 295 -18.07 18.43 -29.23
CA PRO A 295 -17.51 17.71 -28.09
C PRO A 295 -16.41 18.54 -27.43
N GLN A 296 -16.52 18.78 -26.11
CA GLN A 296 -15.51 19.52 -25.34
C GLN A 296 -14.58 18.59 -24.56
N THR A 297 -15.02 17.37 -24.29
CA THR A 297 -14.25 16.32 -23.64
C THR A 297 -13.58 15.41 -24.68
N ARG A 298 -12.38 14.93 -24.38
CA ARG A 298 -11.61 14.08 -25.29
C ARG A 298 -11.18 12.78 -24.61
N GLN A 299 -11.43 11.68 -25.29
CA GLN A 299 -11.00 10.33 -24.90
C GLN A 299 -9.92 9.85 -25.88
N ASP A 300 -8.73 9.55 -25.36
CA ASP A 300 -7.63 9.02 -26.15
C ASP A 300 -7.09 7.72 -25.53
N LEU A 301 -6.70 6.77 -26.38
CA LEU A 301 -5.93 5.61 -25.92
C LEU A 301 -4.52 6.07 -25.53
N PHE A 302 -4.16 5.91 -24.27
CA PHE A 302 -2.89 6.36 -23.72
C PHE A 302 -1.81 5.28 -23.87
N ASP A 303 -2.10 4.04 -23.43
CA ASP A 303 -1.19 2.90 -23.58
C ASP A 303 -1.99 1.59 -23.68
N ARG A 304 -1.67 0.73 -24.65
CA ARG A 304 -2.42 -0.53 -24.86
C ARG A 304 -2.00 -1.67 -23.93
N ASN A 305 -0.78 -1.63 -23.39
CA ASN A 305 -0.19 -2.72 -22.60
C ASN A 305 -0.40 -2.53 -21.10
N LEU A 306 -0.79 -1.34 -20.67
CA LEU A 306 -1.04 -1.04 -19.25
C LEU A 306 -2.44 -1.51 -18.84
N ILE A 307 -2.52 -2.73 -18.31
CA ILE A 307 -3.75 -3.34 -17.78
C ILE A 307 -3.68 -3.38 -16.26
N LEU A 308 -4.62 -2.73 -15.58
CA LEU A 308 -4.63 -2.58 -14.12
C LEU A 308 -4.77 -3.93 -13.40
N TRP A 309 -4.03 -4.11 -12.31
CA TRP A 309 -4.20 -5.25 -11.40
C TRP A 309 -5.35 -5.03 -10.40
N GLY A 310 -5.44 -3.82 -9.84
CA GLY A 310 -6.59 -3.38 -9.03
C GLY A 310 -6.47 -1.91 -8.61
N GLN A 311 -7.58 -1.18 -8.57
CA GLN A 311 -7.60 0.27 -8.29
C GLN A 311 -7.09 0.63 -6.90
N THR A 312 -7.33 -0.23 -5.90
CA THR A 312 -6.89 -0.02 -4.51
C THR A 312 -5.37 0.13 -4.40
N GLY A 313 -4.61 -0.45 -5.32
CA GLY A 313 -3.16 -0.29 -5.34
C GLY A 313 -2.68 1.03 -5.95
N ILE A 314 -3.54 1.87 -6.52
CA ILE A 314 -3.10 3.14 -7.11
C ILE A 314 -2.80 4.16 -6.00
N ALA A 315 -1.67 4.87 -6.12
CA ALA A 315 -1.31 5.94 -5.19
C ALA A 315 -0.68 7.15 -5.92
N ASP A 316 -0.86 8.34 -5.35
CA ASP A 316 -0.31 9.59 -5.88
C ASP A 316 1.15 9.82 -5.45
N PHE A 317 2.00 10.18 -6.41
CA PHE A 317 3.40 10.52 -6.20
C PHE A 317 3.85 11.73 -7.01
N ARG A 318 4.12 12.87 -6.35
CA ARG A 318 4.75 14.06 -6.96
C ARG A 318 4.18 14.46 -8.33
N GLY A 319 2.86 14.45 -8.49
CA GLY A 319 2.19 14.78 -9.76
C GLY A 319 2.24 13.66 -10.81
N SER A 320 2.43 12.42 -10.38
CA SER A 320 2.29 11.18 -11.15
C SER A 320 1.50 10.16 -10.34
N LEU A 321 0.99 9.13 -11.01
CA LEU A 321 0.33 7.99 -10.39
C LEU A 321 1.28 6.79 -10.36
N VAL A 322 1.37 6.13 -9.21
CA VAL A 322 1.95 4.79 -9.10
C VAL A 322 0.84 3.78 -9.34
N VAL A 323 0.94 3.03 -10.43
CA VAL A 323 -0.12 2.14 -10.93
C VAL A 323 0.38 0.70 -10.97
N PRO A 324 -0.12 -0.19 -10.10
CA PRO A 324 0.15 -1.62 -10.22
C PRO A 324 -0.69 -2.22 -11.35
N ALA A 325 -0.02 -2.56 -12.45
CA ALA A 325 -0.59 -3.28 -13.59
C ALA A 325 -0.30 -4.78 -13.46
N GLN A 326 -0.97 -5.63 -14.24
CA GLN A 326 -0.79 -7.08 -14.17
C GLN A 326 0.66 -7.53 -14.46
N ASP A 327 1.42 -6.74 -15.21
CA ASP A 327 2.75 -7.16 -15.66
C ASP A 327 3.90 -6.48 -14.89
N ALA A 328 3.69 -5.29 -14.34
CA ALA A 328 4.64 -4.50 -13.54
C ALA A 328 3.93 -3.34 -12.82
N VAL A 329 4.66 -2.60 -11.97
CA VAL A 329 4.21 -1.30 -11.44
C VAL A 329 4.77 -0.18 -12.33
N TYR A 330 3.93 0.80 -12.65
CA TYR A 330 4.25 1.92 -13.54
C TYR A 330 4.13 3.26 -12.82
N LEU A 331 5.01 4.20 -13.16
CA LEU A 331 4.78 5.62 -12.97
C LEU A 331 4.08 6.18 -14.19
N VAL A 332 2.87 6.68 -14.01
CA VAL A 332 2.04 7.30 -15.04
C VAL A 332 1.97 8.80 -14.80
N SER A 333 2.32 9.58 -15.81
CA SER A 333 2.21 11.04 -15.79
C SER A 333 1.40 11.52 -16.99
N GLN A 334 0.89 12.74 -16.96
CA GLN A 334 0.10 13.29 -18.07
C GLN A 334 0.90 13.45 -19.37
N ASN A 335 2.21 13.71 -19.28
CA ASN A 335 3.01 14.21 -20.41
C ASN A 335 4.14 13.26 -20.84
N ALA A 336 4.26 12.08 -20.22
CA ALA A 336 5.26 11.10 -20.56
C ALA A 336 4.67 9.70 -20.62
N ALA A 337 5.27 8.85 -21.45
CA ALA A 337 4.90 7.44 -21.52
C ALA A 337 5.04 6.77 -20.14
N PRO A 338 4.16 5.80 -19.80
CA PRO A 338 4.29 5.04 -18.57
C PRO A 338 5.69 4.45 -18.40
N GLN A 339 6.28 4.66 -17.22
CA GLN A 339 7.61 4.13 -16.90
C GLN A 339 7.51 2.96 -15.93
N PRO A 340 7.93 1.74 -16.30
CA PRO A 340 7.94 0.63 -15.37
C PRO A 340 9.01 0.86 -14.29
N VAL A 341 8.62 0.76 -13.01
CA VAL A 341 9.50 1.05 -11.85
C VAL A 341 9.90 -0.18 -11.05
N LEU A 342 9.37 -1.34 -11.41
CA LEU A 342 9.51 -2.60 -10.66
C LEU A 342 10.43 -3.62 -11.38
N HIS A 343 11.39 -3.17 -12.18
CA HIS A 343 12.16 -4.08 -13.04
C HIS A 343 12.93 -5.16 -12.26
N GLN A 344 13.43 -4.82 -11.07
CA GLN A 344 14.29 -5.69 -10.26
C GLN A 344 13.59 -6.89 -9.62
N ILE A 345 12.30 -6.76 -9.30
CA ILE A 345 11.49 -7.82 -8.67
C ILE A 345 10.30 -8.24 -9.55
N LYS A 346 10.37 -7.93 -10.86
CA LYS A 346 9.29 -8.15 -11.83
C LYS A 346 8.78 -9.58 -11.88
N THR A 347 9.68 -10.56 -11.77
CA THR A 347 9.30 -11.99 -11.76
C THR A 347 8.47 -12.32 -10.52
N ALA A 348 8.94 -11.98 -9.32
CA ALA A 348 8.22 -12.24 -8.07
C ALA A 348 6.84 -11.56 -8.06
N TYR A 349 6.77 -10.32 -8.55
CA TYR A 349 5.49 -9.62 -8.72
C TYR A 349 4.52 -10.37 -9.64
N ARG A 350 4.99 -10.83 -10.80
CA ARG A 350 4.17 -11.62 -11.74
C ARG A 350 3.75 -12.97 -11.18
N ASP A 351 4.56 -13.56 -10.30
CA ASP A 351 4.20 -14.80 -9.61
C ASP A 351 2.98 -14.57 -8.69
N TYR A 352 2.90 -13.43 -7.99
CA TYR A 352 1.68 -13.07 -7.24
C TYR A 352 0.48 -12.86 -8.15
N VAL A 353 0.64 -12.11 -9.25
CA VAL A 353 -0.48 -11.86 -10.18
C VAL A 353 -0.98 -13.18 -10.78
N SER A 354 -0.07 -14.07 -11.19
CA SER A 354 -0.43 -15.35 -11.82
C SER A 354 -1.00 -16.37 -10.83
N ALA A 355 -0.59 -16.33 -9.57
CA ALA A 355 -1.19 -17.12 -8.50
C ALA A 355 -2.55 -16.57 -8.03
N GLY A 356 -3.03 -15.48 -8.63
CA GLY A 356 -4.36 -14.94 -8.39
C GLY A 356 -4.46 -14.09 -7.13
N TYR A 357 -3.36 -13.59 -6.58
CA TYR A 357 -3.38 -12.60 -5.48
C TYR A 357 -4.01 -11.28 -5.96
N ARG A 358 -4.38 -10.43 -5.00
CA ARG A 358 -4.96 -9.10 -5.25
C ARG A 358 -4.18 -8.00 -4.52
N PRO A 359 -4.13 -6.77 -5.08
CA PRO A 359 -3.56 -5.65 -4.34
C PRO A 359 -4.51 -5.20 -3.24
N GLY A 360 -3.96 -4.91 -2.06
CA GLY A 360 -4.65 -4.16 -1.00
C GLY A 360 -4.69 -2.66 -1.31
N GLN A 361 -5.14 -1.86 -0.33
CA GLN A 361 -5.12 -0.41 -0.47
C GLN A 361 -3.70 0.10 -0.21
N ALA A 362 -3.06 0.62 -1.25
CA ALA A 362 -1.69 1.11 -1.19
C ALA A 362 -1.64 2.58 -0.76
N ALA A 363 -0.47 2.99 -0.25
CA ALA A 363 -0.20 4.38 0.12
C ALA A 363 1.26 4.72 -0.12
N ILE A 364 1.55 6.01 -0.30
CA ILE A 364 2.91 6.53 -0.29
C ILE A 364 3.14 7.35 0.97
N PHE A 365 4.16 6.98 1.74
CA PHE A 365 4.54 7.68 2.97
C PHE A 365 6.06 7.76 3.06
N ASN A 366 6.59 8.93 3.42
CA ASN A 366 8.04 9.21 3.43
C ASN A 366 8.75 8.72 2.15
N GLU A 367 8.18 9.03 0.98
CA GLU A 367 8.69 8.64 -0.35
C GLU A 367 8.73 7.11 -0.61
N HIS A 368 8.13 6.31 0.27
CA HIS A 368 8.00 4.86 0.11
C HIS A 368 6.57 4.51 -0.28
N TYR A 369 6.42 3.77 -1.37
CA TYR A 369 5.18 3.16 -1.80
C TYR A 369 5.04 1.79 -1.14
N LEU A 370 3.98 1.62 -0.35
CA LEU A 370 3.65 0.38 0.33
C LEU A 370 2.44 -0.25 -0.38
N LEU A 371 2.65 -1.42 -0.95
CA LEU A 371 1.62 -2.18 -1.67
C LEU A 371 1.37 -3.52 -0.97
N PRO A 372 0.26 -3.65 -0.22
CA PRO A 372 -0.14 -4.94 0.30
C PRO A 372 -0.54 -5.91 -0.80
N ILE A 373 -0.14 -7.17 -0.65
CA ILE A 373 -0.46 -8.29 -1.52
C ILE A 373 -1.32 -9.26 -0.72
N LEU A 374 -2.54 -9.48 -1.18
CA LEU A 374 -3.57 -10.20 -0.44
C LEU A 374 -3.86 -11.53 -1.10
N ASN A 375 -3.94 -12.60 -0.30
CA ASN A 375 -4.43 -13.87 -0.82
C ASN A 375 -5.91 -13.75 -1.22
N THR A 376 -6.35 -14.65 -2.10
CA THR A 376 -7.74 -14.70 -2.58
C THR A 376 -8.58 -15.76 -1.88
N ASP A 377 -8.09 -16.32 -0.78
CA ASP A 377 -8.86 -17.30 -0.01
C ASP A 377 -10.04 -16.61 0.70
N ALA A 378 -11.02 -17.42 1.13
CA ALA A 378 -12.23 -16.95 1.82
C ALA A 378 -11.94 -16.14 3.12
N THR A 379 -10.70 -16.18 3.61
CA THR A 379 -10.18 -15.30 4.66
C THR A 379 -8.94 -14.59 4.10
N PRO A 380 -9.09 -13.41 3.48
CA PRO A 380 -8.00 -12.66 2.88
C PRO A 380 -6.93 -12.34 3.92
N GLY A 381 -5.81 -13.05 3.83
CA GLY A 381 -4.60 -12.79 4.60
C GLY A 381 -3.62 -11.93 3.79
N VAL A 382 -2.80 -11.14 4.47
CA VAL A 382 -1.69 -10.43 3.83
C VAL A 382 -0.57 -11.42 3.58
N ALA A 383 -0.26 -11.66 2.30
CA ALA A 383 0.83 -12.54 1.90
C ALA A 383 2.18 -11.82 1.95
N ASP A 384 2.19 -10.56 1.55
CA ASP A 384 3.39 -9.71 1.50
C ASP A 384 3.00 -8.24 1.47
N VAL A 385 3.93 -7.34 1.79
CA VAL A 385 3.84 -5.92 1.50
C VAL A 385 5.09 -5.50 0.77
N LEU A 386 4.93 -5.13 -0.50
CA LEU A 386 6.03 -4.61 -1.31
C LEU A 386 6.28 -3.15 -0.92
N ILE A 387 7.53 -2.83 -0.62
CA ILE A 387 7.95 -1.48 -0.22
C ILE A 387 8.95 -0.97 -1.26
N GLY A 388 8.52 -0.04 -2.10
CA GLY A 388 9.38 0.61 -3.09
C GLY A 388 9.76 2.01 -2.63
N ARG A 389 11.03 2.41 -2.78
CA ARG A 389 11.48 3.77 -2.46
C ARG A 389 11.58 4.62 -3.73
N PHE A 390 10.80 5.69 -3.83
CA PHE A 390 10.54 6.39 -5.10
C PHE A 390 11.34 7.69 -5.30
N ASP A 391 11.98 8.22 -4.26
CA ASP A 391 12.85 9.40 -4.34
C ASP A 391 14.25 9.09 -4.88
N ARG A 392 14.62 7.80 -4.99
CA ARG A 392 15.95 7.34 -5.42
C ARG A 392 15.89 6.31 -6.55
N PRO A 393 15.53 6.74 -7.76
CA PRO A 393 15.65 5.88 -8.92
C PRO A 393 17.10 5.44 -9.13
N ILE A 394 17.28 4.19 -9.50
CA ILE A 394 18.55 3.64 -9.93
C ILE A 394 18.48 3.19 -11.39
N GLU A 395 19.61 3.19 -12.06
CA GLU A 395 19.73 2.59 -13.38
C GLU A 395 20.05 1.10 -13.23
N TYR A 396 19.17 0.25 -13.77
CA TYR A 396 19.33 -1.20 -13.81
C TYR A 396 19.13 -1.69 -15.25
N ARG A 397 20.19 -2.26 -15.84
CA ARG A 397 20.19 -2.78 -17.22
C ARG A 397 19.69 -1.77 -18.27
N GLY A 398 20.05 -0.48 -18.11
CA GLY A 398 19.67 0.60 -19.02
C GLY A 398 18.23 1.09 -18.85
N MET A 399 17.53 0.66 -17.79
CA MET A 399 16.19 1.12 -17.42
C MET A 399 16.21 1.73 -16.02
N THR A 400 15.39 2.75 -15.80
CA THR A 400 15.15 3.29 -14.47
C THR A 400 14.30 2.30 -13.66
N SER A 401 14.76 1.93 -12.48
CA SER A 401 14.00 1.13 -11.50
C SER A 401 14.02 1.86 -10.16
N MET A 402 12.95 1.69 -9.39
CA MET A 402 12.98 2.03 -7.97
C MET A 402 13.54 0.84 -7.19
N PRO A 403 14.28 1.06 -6.10
CA PRO A 403 14.71 -0.02 -5.23
C PRO A 403 13.57 -0.50 -4.34
N TRP A 404 13.46 -1.83 -4.21
CA TRP A 404 12.37 -2.50 -3.49
C TRP A 404 12.86 -3.32 -2.30
N ALA A 405 11.95 -3.57 -1.36
CA ALA A 405 12.08 -4.49 -0.25
C ALA A 405 10.70 -5.11 0.06
N HIS A 406 10.68 -6.11 0.94
CA HIS A 406 9.47 -6.83 1.34
C HIS A 406 9.25 -6.72 2.84
N ALA A 407 8.00 -6.63 3.28
CA ALA A 407 7.61 -6.82 4.67
C ALA A 407 6.65 -8.01 4.78
N VAL A 408 7.11 -9.03 5.51
CA VAL A 408 6.51 -10.38 5.52
C VAL A 408 6.32 -10.90 6.94
N GLU A 409 5.59 -12.01 7.06
CA GLU A 409 5.26 -12.70 8.31
C GLU A 409 4.38 -11.83 9.22
N ALA A 410 4.72 -11.76 10.51
CA ALA A 410 4.20 -10.80 11.48
C ALA A 410 4.23 -9.35 10.97
N GLY A 411 5.12 -9.06 10.03
CA GLY A 411 5.68 -7.74 9.89
C GLY A 411 4.85 -6.66 9.20
N ALA A 412 3.82 -7.01 8.47
CA ALA A 412 3.00 -5.99 7.82
C ALA A 412 1.67 -6.59 7.44
N LYS A 413 0.90 -7.04 8.43
CA LYS A 413 -0.47 -7.56 8.23
C LYS A 413 -1.49 -6.45 7.90
N SER A 414 -1.03 -5.41 7.21
CA SER A 414 -1.81 -4.25 6.81
C SER A 414 -2.51 -4.55 5.48
N VAL A 415 -3.84 -4.68 5.50
CA VAL A 415 -4.63 -4.94 4.29
C VAL A 415 -4.86 -3.66 3.49
N ALA A 416 -5.02 -2.55 4.20
CA ALA A 416 -5.27 -1.24 3.61
C ALA A 416 -4.51 -0.15 4.35
N LEU A 417 -3.99 0.82 3.61
CA LEU A 417 -3.20 1.94 4.13
C LEU A 417 -3.81 3.27 3.72
N ALA A 418 -3.75 4.26 4.61
CA ALA A 418 -4.14 5.64 4.33
C ALA A 418 -3.19 6.63 4.99
N VAL A 419 -2.84 7.69 4.28
CA VAL A 419 -2.06 8.79 4.84
C VAL A 419 -3.01 9.81 5.45
N ARG A 420 -2.91 9.95 6.76
CA ARG A 420 -3.51 11.05 7.50
C ARG A 420 -2.67 12.30 7.26
N THR A 421 -3.17 13.21 6.44
CA THR A 421 -2.53 14.51 6.23
C THR A 421 -2.85 15.42 7.42
N SER A 422 -1.81 15.92 8.08
CA SER A 422 -1.92 17.01 9.05
C SER A 422 -0.85 18.04 8.74
N ASN A 423 -1.11 19.31 9.05
CA ASN A 423 -0.23 20.43 8.70
C ASN A 423 1.18 20.34 9.33
N THR A 424 1.37 19.48 10.33
CA THR A 424 2.64 19.41 11.08
C THR A 424 3.24 18.01 11.19
N ASN A 425 2.44 16.93 11.19
CA ASN A 425 2.93 15.55 11.31
C ASN A 425 2.01 14.59 10.54
N PRO A 426 2.31 14.25 9.28
CA PRO A 426 1.55 13.24 8.57
C PRO A 426 1.72 11.89 9.26
N ARG A 427 0.66 11.06 9.27
CA ARG A 427 0.72 9.70 9.82
C ARG A 427 0.29 8.68 8.78
N LEU A 428 0.90 7.51 8.80
CA LEU A 428 0.48 6.36 8.03
C LEU A 428 -0.41 5.48 8.91
N LEU A 429 -1.69 5.37 8.56
CA LEU A 429 -2.61 4.45 9.22
C LEU A 429 -2.79 3.19 8.38
N ALA A 430 -3.00 2.07 9.06
CA ALA A 430 -3.29 0.78 8.45
C ALA A 430 -4.54 0.15 9.05
N ALA A 431 -5.40 -0.44 8.22
CA ALA A 431 -6.35 -1.45 8.66
C ALA A 431 -5.68 -2.82 8.59
N ALA A 432 -5.58 -3.50 9.73
CA ALA A 432 -4.95 -4.80 9.83
C ALA A 432 -5.91 -5.97 9.60
N ASP A 433 -5.35 -7.14 9.32
CA ASP A 433 -6.09 -8.38 9.11
C ASP A 433 -6.83 -8.86 10.38
N ASP A 434 -6.35 -8.50 11.56
CA ASP A 434 -6.95 -8.77 12.85
C ASP A 434 -8.11 -7.81 13.20
N GLY A 435 -8.37 -6.80 12.35
CA GLY A 435 -9.42 -5.80 12.53
C GLY A 435 -8.98 -4.56 13.32
N ASN A 436 -7.74 -4.49 13.80
CA ASN A 436 -7.22 -3.28 14.45
C ASN A 436 -6.90 -2.18 13.42
N VAL A 437 -6.97 -0.93 13.89
CA VAL A 437 -6.29 0.18 13.21
C VAL A 437 -4.91 0.34 13.83
N ILE A 438 -3.89 0.39 12.98
CA ILE A 438 -2.49 0.48 13.39
C ILE A 438 -1.92 1.82 12.90
N ASP A 439 -1.15 2.50 13.74
CA ASP A 439 -0.25 3.58 13.32
C ASP A 439 1.04 2.93 12.79
N ALA A 440 1.19 2.90 11.47
CA ALA A 440 2.32 2.33 10.76
C ALA A 440 3.41 3.39 10.46
N THR A 441 3.26 4.62 10.95
CA THR A 441 4.29 5.67 10.85
C THR A 441 5.62 5.21 11.46
N THR A 442 5.53 4.40 12.52
CA THR A 442 6.66 3.83 13.27
C THR A 442 7.50 2.86 12.45
N TYR A 443 7.02 2.36 11.31
CA TYR A 443 7.85 1.58 10.38
C TYR A 443 9.13 2.32 9.99
N PHE A 444 9.04 3.65 9.84
CA PHE A 444 10.13 4.51 9.43
C PHE A 444 10.95 5.10 10.59
N ASP A 445 10.54 4.84 11.83
CA ASP A 445 11.21 5.33 13.04
C ASP A 445 11.40 4.19 14.05
N PRO A 446 12.33 3.24 13.79
CA PRO A 446 12.58 2.13 14.69
C PRO A 446 13.12 2.63 16.04
N ALA A 447 12.38 2.31 17.10
CA ALA A 447 12.68 2.65 18.48
C ALA A 447 12.40 1.49 19.44
N ALA A 448 12.81 1.64 20.71
CA ALA A 448 12.59 0.62 21.74
C ALA A 448 11.09 0.34 21.97
N ASP A 449 10.25 1.37 21.87
CA ASP A 449 8.79 1.28 22.04
C ASP A 449 8.11 0.57 20.86
N TYR A 450 8.78 0.49 19.70
CA TYR A 450 8.25 -0.05 18.44
C TYR A 450 9.07 -1.26 17.97
N LYS A 451 9.63 -2.02 18.92
CA LYS A 451 10.50 -3.16 18.63
C LYS A 451 9.74 -4.41 18.19
N VAL A 452 8.45 -4.50 18.50
CA VAL A 452 7.51 -5.57 18.13
C VAL A 452 6.30 -4.96 17.40
N GLU A 453 5.52 -5.80 16.75
CA GLU A 453 4.26 -5.40 16.14
C GLU A 453 3.16 -5.11 17.17
N ALA A 454 2.09 -4.49 16.69
CA ALA A 454 0.89 -4.16 17.47
C ALA A 454 0.30 -5.38 18.19
N ASP A 455 0.29 -6.55 17.54
CA ASP A 455 -0.17 -7.82 18.11
C ASP A 455 0.86 -8.49 19.04
N GLY A 456 1.98 -7.80 19.34
CA GLY A 456 3.08 -8.28 20.18
C GLY A 456 4.03 -9.25 19.47
N THR A 457 3.80 -9.57 18.20
CA THR A 457 4.66 -10.49 17.47
C THR A 457 6.00 -9.86 17.08
N GLU A 458 7.04 -10.69 16.99
CA GLU A 458 8.38 -10.25 16.65
C GLU A 458 8.63 -10.36 15.15
N HIS A 459 9.01 -9.26 14.50
CA HIS A 459 9.53 -9.28 13.14
C HIS A 459 11.05 -9.30 13.11
N LYS A 460 11.62 -10.06 12.16
CA LYS A 460 13.07 -10.19 12.00
C LYS A 460 13.51 -9.54 10.70
N LEU A 461 14.57 -8.73 10.78
CA LEU A 461 15.27 -8.30 9.57
C LEU A 461 16.00 -9.52 9.01
N GLU A 462 15.82 -9.80 7.73
CA GLU A 462 16.63 -10.76 6.99
C GLU A 462 17.13 -10.10 5.70
N ILE A 463 18.44 -10.16 5.49
CA ILE A 463 19.04 -9.80 4.20
C ILE A 463 19.78 -11.00 3.62
N ILE A 464 19.66 -11.17 2.31
CA ILE A 464 20.45 -12.12 1.55
C ILE A 464 21.24 -11.34 0.49
N THR A 465 22.55 -11.50 0.50
CA THR A 465 23.42 -10.84 -0.47
C THR A 465 23.29 -11.46 -1.85
N ARG A 466 23.78 -10.76 -2.86
CA ARG A 466 24.18 -11.37 -4.13
C ARG A 466 25.26 -12.44 -3.92
N ASP A 467 25.55 -13.19 -4.97
CA ASP A 467 26.71 -14.07 -4.99
C ASP A 467 28.00 -13.26 -5.21
N PHE A 468 28.94 -13.38 -4.29
CA PHE A 468 30.28 -12.83 -4.46
C PHE A 468 31.14 -13.81 -5.25
N VAL A 469 31.58 -13.42 -6.46
CA VAL A 469 32.58 -14.16 -7.21
C VAL A 469 33.95 -13.87 -6.60
N VAL A 470 34.60 -14.91 -6.09
CA VAL A 470 35.78 -14.76 -5.23
C VAL A 470 37.08 -14.77 -6.05
N ALA A 471 37.08 -15.46 -7.19
CA ALA A 471 38.11 -15.39 -8.22
C ALA A 471 37.57 -15.95 -9.56
N ASP A 472 38.03 -15.40 -10.68
CA ASP A 472 37.63 -15.86 -12.01
C ASP A 472 38.07 -17.31 -12.26
N GLY A 473 37.10 -18.21 -12.36
CA GLY A 473 37.31 -19.61 -12.73
C GLY A 473 38.09 -20.47 -11.73
N VAL A 474 38.48 -19.94 -10.56
CA VAL A 474 39.31 -20.65 -9.57
C VAL A 474 38.68 -20.60 -8.18
N PHE A 475 38.77 -21.71 -7.46
CA PHE A 475 38.40 -21.77 -6.05
C PHE A 475 39.38 -20.98 -5.19
N ALA A 476 38.91 -19.98 -4.48
CA ALA A 476 39.69 -19.21 -3.50
C ALA A 476 39.22 -19.48 -2.07
N ARG A 477 40.06 -19.20 -1.07
CA ARG A 477 39.72 -19.46 0.33
C ARG A 477 39.16 -18.20 0.98
N ILE A 478 37.87 -18.19 1.25
CA ILE A 478 37.20 -17.12 2.00
C ILE A 478 37.49 -17.36 3.48
N ARG A 479 38.16 -16.40 4.12
CA ARG A 479 38.57 -16.54 5.52
C ARG A 479 37.48 -16.07 6.46
N LYS A 480 36.99 -14.85 6.22
CA LYS A 480 36.04 -14.15 7.08
C LYS A 480 35.24 -13.13 6.28
N VAL A 481 34.06 -12.80 6.80
CA VAL A 481 33.29 -11.62 6.41
C VAL A 481 33.19 -10.70 7.62
N GLN A 482 33.32 -9.40 7.38
CA GLN A 482 33.12 -8.38 8.40
C GLN A 482 31.86 -7.59 8.07
N VAL A 483 31.01 -7.39 9.07
CA VAL A 483 29.77 -6.63 8.93
C VAL A 483 29.88 -5.40 9.80
N LEU A 484 29.67 -4.22 9.21
CA LEU A 484 29.46 -2.99 9.95
C LEU A 484 27.96 -2.77 10.08
N TYR A 485 27.48 -2.72 11.32
CA TYR A 485 26.06 -2.64 11.65
C TYR A 485 25.89 -1.82 12.93
N GLU A 486 24.73 -1.18 13.05
CA GLU A 486 24.27 -0.53 14.26
C GLU A 486 23.14 -1.39 14.83
N LEU A 487 23.34 -1.99 15.99
CA LEU A 487 22.34 -2.80 16.69
C LEU A 487 22.18 -2.27 18.11
N ILE A 488 21.01 -1.71 18.39
CA ILE A 488 20.67 -1.15 19.71
C ILE A 488 19.63 -2.07 20.35
N ALA A 489 19.98 -2.59 21.52
CA ALA A 489 19.06 -3.35 22.37
C ALA A 489 18.10 -2.39 23.09
N ALA A 490 16.85 -2.79 23.25
CA ALA A 490 15.98 -2.18 24.25
C ALA A 490 16.29 -2.76 25.64
N GLU A 491 15.82 -2.10 26.69
CA GLU A 491 15.97 -2.60 28.06
C GLU A 491 15.39 -4.02 28.19
N GLY A 492 16.15 -4.92 28.80
CA GLY A 492 15.78 -6.33 28.98
C GLY A 492 16.03 -7.24 27.78
N ASP A 493 16.28 -6.70 26.58
CA ASP A 493 16.55 -7.50 25.40
C ASP A 493 18.05 -7.78 25.21
N SER A 494 18.36 -8.83 24.46
CA SER A 494 19.72 -9.15 24.03
C SER A 494 19.72 -9.59 22.57
N PRO A 495 19.37 -8.68 21.63
CA PRO A 495 19.35 -9.02 20.23
C PRO A 495 20.76 -9.32 19.72
N VAL A 496 20.82 -10.25 18.77
CA VAL A 496 22.03 -10.71 18.12
C VAL A 496 21.80 -10.74 16.61
N LEU A 497 22.79 -10.32 15.84
CA LEU A 497 22.80 -10.52 14.40
C LEU A 497 23.48 -11.85 14.08
N TYR A 498 22.73 -12.80 13.53
CA TYR A 498 23.29 -14.07 13.08
C TYR A 498 23.69 -14.01 11.61
N GLY A 499 24.74 -14.76 11.27
CA GLY A 499 25.23 -14.88 9.90
C GLY A 499 25.23 -16.33 9.44
N TRP A 500 24.86 -16.54 8.18
CA TRP A 500 25.02 -17.80 7.48
C TRP A 500 25.71 -17.56 6.14
N TYR A 501 26.32 -18.61 5.61
CA TYR A 501 26.78 -18.63 4.24
C TYR A 501 26.25 -19.85 3.50
N SER A 502 26.17 -19.72 2.19
CA SER A 502 25.89 -20.80 1.24
C SER A 502 26.95 -20.77 0.14
N SER A 503 27.19 -21.90 -0.53
CA SER A 503 28.09 -21.92 -1.70
C SER A 503 27.53 -21.17 -2.92
N GLY A 504 26.33 -20.58 -2.78
CA GLY A 504 25.62 -19.91 -3.85
C GLY A 504 25.00 -20.93 -4.79
N ALA A 505 24.61 -20.50 -5.99
CA ALA A 505 24.19 -21.43 -7.01
C ALA A 505 25.42 -22.11 -7.64
N GLU A 506 25.98 -23.10 -6.95
CA GLU A 506 26.97 -24.00 -7.55
C GLU A 506 26.30 -24.84 -8.64
N SER A 507 26.63 -24.58 -9.90
CA SER A 507 26.33 -25.55 -10.96
C SER A 507 27.08 -26.85 -10.64
N THR A 508 26.37 -27.96 -10.49
CA THR A 508 26.96 -29.30 -10.30
C THR A 508 27.67 -29.84 -11.54
N GLY A 509 27.82 -29.03 -12.59
CA GLY A 509 28.68 -29.26 -13.75
C GLY A 509 29.65 -28.09 -13.98
N GLN A 510 30.73 -28.32 -14.72
CA GLN A 510 31.68 -27.29 -15.12
C GLN A 510 31.00 -26.23 -16.01
N ALA A 511 30.37 -25.22 -15.43
CA ALA A 511 29.80 -24.13 -16.21
C ALA A 511 30.91 -23.12 -16.57
N GLN A 512 31.43 -23.27 -17.79
CA GLN A 512 32.08 -22.24 -18.60
C GLN A 512 31.12 -21.82 -19.73
N TRP A 513 31.30 -20.61 -20.27
CA TRP A 513 30.72 -20.24 -21.57
C TRP A 513 31.22 -21.26 -22.62
N ASP A 514 30.35 -21.72 -23.53
CA ASP A 514 30.52 -22.90 -24.41
C ASP A 514 30.49 -24.31 -23.75
N GLN A 515 30.24 -24.42 -22.45
CA GLN A 515 30.11 -25.73 -21.76
C GLN A 515 28.83 -25.87 -20.92
N ALA A 516 28.02 -24.82 -20.82
CA ALA A 516 26.69 -24.92 -20.25
C ALA A 516 25.77 -25.69 -21.21
N GLN A 517 25.32 -26.89 -20.80
CA GLN A 517 24.07 -27.41 -21.32
C GLN A 517 22.94 -26.57 -20.72
N TRP A 518 22.53 -25.55 -21.48
CA TRP A 518 21.23 -24.94 -21.31
C TRP A 518 20.19 -26.07 -21.27
N ASP A 519 19.35 -26.08 -20.23
CA ASP A 519 18.37 -27.13 -19.83
C ASP A 519 18.83 -28.16 -18.77
N VAL A 520 20.11 -28.20 -18.35
CA VAL A 520 20.59 -29.11 -17.28
C VAL A 520 21.16 -28.37 -16.06
N ALA A 521 21.54 -27.10 -16.21
CA ALA A 521 22.02 -26.28 -15.11
C ALA A 521 20.87 -25.88 -14.17
N GLN A 522 20.84 -26.45 -12.97
CA GLN A 522 19.97 -25.98 -11.89
C GLN A 522 20.69 -24.90 -11.10
N TRP A 523 20.20 -23.67 -11.19
CA TRP A 523 20.58 -22.60 -10.28
C TRP A 523 19.72 -22.76 -9.03
N ALA A 524 20.34 -23.02 -7.88
CA ALA A 524 19.60 -23.21 -6.65
C ALA A 524 18.78 -21.95 -6.33
N VAL A 525 17.48 -22.13 -6.17
CA VAL A 525 16.55 -21.09 -5.71
C VAL A 525 16.82 -20.81 -4.23
N GLU A 526 16.44 -19.64 -3.75
CA GLU A 526 16.85 -19.08 -2.45
C GLU A 526 16.61 -19.98 -1.23
N ASP A 527 15.59 -20.84 -1.27
CA ASP A 527 15.24 -21.76 -0.18
C ASP A 527 15.83 -23.18 -0.32
N GLU A 528 16.47 -23.50 -1.45
CA GLU A 528 16.99 -24.85 -1.75
C GLU A 528 18.47 -25.05 -1.40
N THR A 529 19.20 -23.99 -1.02
CA THR A 529 20.61 -24.14 -0.60
C THR A 529 20.76 -24.44 0.88
N ALA A 530 21.59 -25.43 1.21
CA ALA A 530 21.94 -25.74 2.60
C ALA A 530 22.77 -24.58 3.22
N TRP A 531 22.12 -23.76 4.04
CA TRP A 531 22.77 -22.67 4.76
C TRP A 531 23.64 -23.20 5.90
N THR A 532 24.91 -22.79 5.95
CA THR A 532 25.81 -23.08 7.06
C THR A 532 25.94 -21.86 7.97
N SER A 533 25.71 -22.04 9.27
CA SER A 533 25.88 -20.96 10.26
C SER A 533 27.35 -20.54 10.38
N MET A 534 27.56 -19.24 10.47
CA MET A 534 28.85 -18.64 10.80
C MET A 534 28.93 -18.33 12.28
N SER A 535 30.11 -18.50 12.86
CA SER A 535 30.42 -18.06 14.21
C SER A 535 31.39 -16.88 14.18
N GLY A 536 31.22 -15.97 15.14
CA GLY A 536 32.23 -14.96 15.40
C GLY A 536 33.29 -15.42 16.41
N PRO A 537 34.10 -14.49 16.95
CA PRO A 537 35.25 -14.80 17.81
C PRO A 537 34.90 -15.54 19.11
N ASP A 538 33.70 -15.33 19.61
CA ASP A 538 33.17 -15.92 20.84
C ASP A 538 32.30 -17.16 20.58
N GLY A 539 32.21 -17.63 19.33
CA GLY A 539 31.33 -18.73 18.96
C GLY A 539 29.87 -18.34 18.79
N THR A 540 29.52 -17.06 18.89
CA THR A 540 28.14 -16.55 18.84
C THR A 540 27.93 -15.60 17.66
N GLY A 541 26.72 -15.01 17.57
CA GLY A 541 26.41 -13.97 16.58
C GLY A 541 26.91 -12.58 17.00
N ALA A 542 26.69 -11.57 16.17
CA ALA A 542 27.16 -10.22 16.46
C ALA A 542 26.30 -9.56 17.57
N PRO A 543 26.90 -9.12 18.70
CA PRO A 543 26.16 -8.50 19.81
C PRO A 543 25.76 -7.05 19.48
N PRO A 544 25.03 -6.35 20.36
CA PRO A 544 24.75 -4.92 20.17
C PRO A 544 26.02 -4.07 20.01
N ASP A 545 26.06 -3.20 19.00
CA ASP A 545 27.14 -2.22 18.73
C ASP A 545 26.54 -0.94 18.14
N LYS A 546 27.16 0.22 18.40
CA LYS A 546 26.67 1.53 17.94
C LYS A 546 27.12 1.91 16.52
N GLY A 547 27.48 0.93 15.69
CA GLY A 547 27.94 1.19 14.31
C GLY A 547 29.39 1.62 14.20
N ILE A 548 30.21 1.36 15.22
CA ILE A 548 31.62 1.77 15.25
C ILE A 548 32.52 0.60 14.87
N ASN A 549 32.23 -0.60 15.39
CA ASN A 549 33.13 -1.73 15.27
C ASN A 549 32.56 -2.78 14.32
N PRO A 550 33.25 -3.11 13.21
CA PRO A 550 32.80 -4.20 12.35
C PRO A 550 32.97 -5.55 13.06
N TYR A 551 31.90 -6.34 13.12
CA TYR A 551 31.95 -7.69 13.67
C TYR A 551 32.44 -8.69 12.64
N THR A 552 33.24 -9.66 13.06
CA THR A 552 33.89 -10.62 12.16
C THR A 552 33.26 -12.00 12.30
N PHE A 553 32.69 -12.50 11.21
CA PHE A 553 32.24 -13.89 11.09
C PHE A 553 33.29 -14.73 10.36
N PHE A 554 33.56 -15.93 10.87
CA PHE A 554 34.49 -16.86 10.24
C PHE A 554 33.77 -17.80 9.27
N VAL A 555 34.36 -17.94 8.08
CA VAL A 555 33.86 -18.85 7.02
C VAL A 555 34.85 -19.99 6.84
N ASN A 556 36.12 -19.66 6.55
CA ASN A 556 37.21 -20.62 6.31
C ASN A 556 36.85 -21.74 5.30
N ARG A 557 36.15 -21.38 4.22
CA ARG A 557 35.79 -22.31 3.13
C ARG A 557 36.50 -21.96 1.84
N ARG A 558 36.72 -22.99 1.02
CA ARG A 558 37.27 -22.86 -0.32
C ARG A 558 36.12 -23.02 -1.29
N LEU A 559 35.70 -21.91 -1.89
CA LEU A 559 34.53 -21.84 -2.77
C LEU A 559 34.85 -20.93 -3.96
N ARG A 560 34.07 -21.06 -5.04
CA ARG A 560 34.15 -20.17 -6.20
C ARG A 560 33.25 -18.94 -6.01
N GLN A 561 32.05 -19.19 -5.49
CA GLN A 561 31.04 -18.19 -5.16
C GLN A 561 30.63 -18.38 -3.70
N ILE A 562 30.16 -17.30 -3.09
CA ILE A 562 29.59 -17.36 -1.74
C ILE A 562 28.45 -16.37 -1.64
N ARG A 563 27.39 -16.80 -0.97
CA ARG A 563 26.26 -15.96 -0.57
C ARG A 563 26.23 -15.83 0.93
N PHE A 564 25.86 -14.67 1.43
CA PHE A 564 25.64 -14.45 2.85
C PHE A 564 24.18 -14.19 3.15
N ARG A 565 23.73 -14.68 4.29
CA ARG A 565 22.45 -14.32 4.89
C ARG A 565 22.74 -13.75 6.27
N PHE A 566 22.14 -12.62 6.59
CA PHE A 566 22.15 -12.04 7.93
C PHE A 566 20.73 -11.90 8.43
N ARG A 567 20.49 -12.36 9.66
CA ARG A 567 19.14 -12.33 10.28
C ARG A 567 19.23 -11.89 11.73
N SER A 568 18.33 -11.00 12.14
CA SER A 568 18.21 -10.63 13.56
C SER A 568 17.59 -11.76 14.39
N SER A 569 18.04 -11.91 15.63
CA SER A 569 17.56 -12.96 16.54
C SER A 569 16.14 -12.73 17.06
N GLY A 570 15.77 -11.46 17.27
CA GLY A 570 14.54 -11.05 17.95
C GLY A 570 14.39 -9.52 17.98
N PRO A 571 13.62 -8.97 18.93
CA PRO A 571 13.32 -7.55 19.03
C PRO A 571 14.58 -6.73 19.25
N ALA A 572 14.70 -5.63 18.51
CA ALA A 572 15.76 -4.65 18.66
C ALA A 572 15.14 -3.26 18.54
N ALA A 573 15.62 -2.31 19.35
CA ALA A 573 15.21 -0.93 19.24
C ALA A 573 15.61 -0.35 17.88
N LYS A 574 16.78 -0.74 17.38
CA LYS A 574 17.29 -0.32 16.07
C LYS A 574 18.24 -1.37 15.54
N LEU A 575 18.16 -1.66 14.24
CA LEU A 575 19.15 -2.46 13.52
C LEU A 575 19.37 -1.87 12.13
N ILE A 576 20.59 -1.50 11.80
CA ILE A 576 20.98 -1.03 10.47
C ILE A 576 22.21 -1.79 9.99
N ILE A 577 22.18 -2.32 8.77
CA ILE A 577 23.35 -2.92 8.11
C ILE A 577 23.93 -1.90 7.13
N ARG A 578 25.18 -1.50 7.37
CA ARG A 578 25.85 -0.40 6.66
C ARG A 578 26.86 -0.86 5.64
N ARG A 579 27.58 -1.96 5.91
CA ARG A 579 28.68 -2.42 5.05
C ARG A 579 29.06 -3.87 5.29
N LEU A 580 29.51 -4.53 4.22
CA LEU A 580 30.12 -5.86 4.23
C LEU A 580 31.54 -5.81 3.65
N ARG A 581 32.50 -6.46 4.32
CA ARG A 581 33.87 -6.66 3.81
C ARG A 581 34.25 -8.13 3.86
N LEU A 582 34.54 -8.68 2.70
CA LEU A 582 34.92 -10.07 2.53
C LEU A 582 36.44 -10.21 2.38
N HIS A 583 37.06 -11.09 3.16
CA HIS A 583 38.50 -11.30 3.16
C HIS A 583 38.85 -12.65 2.53
N VAL A 584 39.54 -12.59 1.40
CA VAL A 584 39.81 -13.71 0.50
C VAL A 584 41.31 -13.97 0.44
N ALA A 585 41.72 -15.21 0.68
CA ALA A 585 43.10 -15.64 0.47
C ALA A 585 43.26 -16.17 -0.97
N PRO A 586 44.21 -15.63 -1.76
CA PRO A 586 44.46 -16.11 -3.12
C PRO A 586 44.98 -17.55 -3.10
N THR A 587 44.52 -18.33 -4.06
CA THR A 587 44.92 -19.73 -4.24
C THR A 587 46.34 -19.79 -4.81
N GLY A 588 47.30 -20.34 -4.06
CA GLY A 588 48.64 -20.66 -4.60
C GLY A 588 49.84 -20.09 -3.83
N GLN A 589 49.67 -19.20 -2.86
CA GLN A 589 50.80 -18.83 -1.99
C GLN A 589 50.99 -19.90 -0.90
N ARG A 590 51.90 -20.86 -1.18
CA ARG A 590 52.64 -21.52 -0.10
C ARG A 590 53.31 -20.42 0.70
N ARG A 591 53.02 -20.33 2.01
CA ARG A 591 53.90 -19.62 2.95
C ARG A 591 55.31 -20.20 2.73
N LYS A 592 56.25 -19.37 2.29
CA LYS A 592 57.67 -19.66 2.49
C LYS A 592 57.98 -19.47 3.97
#